data_AF-A0A401L2Y3-F1
#
_entry.id   AF-A0A401L2Y3-F1
#
_cell.length_a   1.000
_cell.length_b   1.000
_cell.length_c   1.000
_cell.angle_alpha   90.00
_cell.angle_beta   90.00
_cell.angle_gamma   90.00
#
_symmetry.space_group_name_H-M   'P 1'
#
loop_
_entity.id
_entity.type
_entity.pdbx_description
1 polymer ?
#
loop_
_entity_poly.entity_id
_entity_poly.type
_entity_poly.pdbx_seq_one_letter_code
_entity_poly.pdbx_strand_id
1 'polypeptide(L)'
;MAFRSAISLGINLRFVDGQTEYPAKEARIRLWWSIFLLEHLLTAVTGRASCVGESLSATRLPIPFEEEAFGRPDILSLFQDSVSRIDRLKLTLLQTEEEARASMSWLASCEPSPSLFFHCLVDLAAIGQDIIINVYSIQGVHDCGSQIEQRIRKYSSILDMWLSKVPEAYRFTSVNSDGVDIPGSNNSQWKRERISLAMNYYGTRIMLCRPCLTHTGSPLSIRSADPEVAQHSYPNSRPNSSSCTQFRSSMALMCIRSARSLLACLPQTPDIMWITAMTPWWCILHYIMQATTAILCHLSSWPPGPSEHPAHPVFSDLGSTVREIKKAMRWLHHMAYTHAAPGRAFRQCNSILQRIAPSLGIDLSDLPDCRDYW
;
A
#
# COMPACT_ATOMS: atom_id res chain seq x y z
N MET A 1 -10.13 -14.49 -16.74
CA MET A 1 -11.15 -15.55 -16.93
C MET A 1 -11.80 -15.92 -15.60
N ALA A 2 -11.04 -16.39 -14.59
CA ALA A 2 -11.58 -16.75 -13.27
C ALA A 2 -12.48 -15.66 -12.63
N PHE A 3 -12.05 -14.40 -12.65
CA PHE A 3 -12.84 -13.27 -12.15
C PHE A 3 -14.21 -13.13 -12.82
N ARG A 4 -14.25 -13.16 -14.17
CA ARG A 4 -15.51 -13.09 -14.93
C ARG A 4 -16.39 -14.31 -14.72
N SER A 5 -15.81 -15.51 -14.60
CA SER A 5 -16.54 -16.72 -14.27
C SER A 5 -17.17 -16.65 -12.88
N ALA A 6 -16.46 -16.12 -11.89
CA ALA A 6 -16.99 -15.93 -10.54
C ALA A 6 -18.19 -14.96 -10.52
N ILE A 7 -18.12 -13.87 -11.29
CA ILE A 7 -19.26 -12.95 -11.47
C ILE A 7 -20.43 -13.65 -12.16
N SER A 8 -20.16 -14.39 -13.24
CA SER A 8 -21.21 -15.11 -13.98
C SER A 8 -21.92 -16.18 -13.14
N LEU A 9 -21.22 -16.79 -12.19
CA LEU A 9 -21.76 -17.74 -11.22
C LEU A 9 -22.39 -17.06 -10.00
N GLY A 10 -22.36 -15.72 -9.95
CA GLY A 10 -22.88 -14.92 -8.84
C GLY A 10 -22.14 -15.14 -7.53
N ILE A 11 -20.86 -15.58 -7.55
CA ILE A 11 -20.07 -15.85 -6.33
C ILE A 11 -19.89 -14.56 -5.51
N ASN A 12 -19.81 -13.43 -6.21
CA ASN A 12 -19.73 -12.06 -5.69
C ASN A 12 -21.01 -11.55 -5.00
N LEU A 13 -22.13 -12.24 -5.16
CA LEU A 13 -23.43 -11.83 -4.64
C LEU A 13 -23.70 -12.43 -3.25
N ARG A 14 -24.57 -11.76 -2.48
CA ARG A 14 -25.04 -12.29 -1.20
C ARG A 14 -25.81 -13.58 -1.43
N PHE A 15 -25.27 -14.69 -0.95
CA PHE A 15 -25.95 -15.97 -0.98
C PHE A 15 -26.96 -16.07 0.18
N VAL A 16 -28.26 -16.04 -0.15
CA VAL A 16 -29.37 -16.16 0.80
C VAL A 16 -30.10 -17.46 0.49
N ASP A 17 -29.65 -18.54 1.12
CA ASP A 17 -30.30 -19.86 1.03
C ASP A 17 -30.40 -20.46 2.43
N GLY A 18 -31.50 -21.12 2.73
CA GLY A 18 -31.75 -21.78 4.01
C GLY A 18 -31.20 -23.21 4.08
N GLN A 19 -30.98 -23.86 2.93
CA GLN A 19 -30.65 -25.29 2.86
C GLN A 19 -29.15 -25.57 2.92
N THR A 20 -28.33 -24.65 2.43
CA THR A 20 -26.87 -24.81 2.42
C THR A 20 -26.27 -24.59 3.81
N GLU A 21 -25.37 -25.48 4.23
CA GLU A 21 -24.66 -25.40 5.50
C GLU A 21 -23.75 -24.15 5.58
N TYR A 22 -23.50 -23.68 6.81
CA TYR A 22 -22.68 -22.49 7.05
C TYR A 22 -21.23 -22.59 6.52
N PRO A 23 -20.51 -23.71 6.66
CA PRO A 23 -19.16 -23.85 6.11
C PRO A 23 -19.13 -23.66 4.59
N ALA A 24 -20.07 -24.26 3.85
CA ALA A 24 -20.16 -24.13 2.41
C ALA A 24 -20.44 -22.68 1.96
N LYS A 25 -21.28 -21.95 2.71
CA LYS A 25 -21.52 -20.52 2.47
C LYS A 25 -20.26 -19.69 2.67
N GLU A 26 -19.50 -19.97 3.74
CA GLU A 26 -18.25 -19.27 4.01
C GLU A 26 -17.16 -19.61 2.99
N ALA A 27 -17.05 -20.87 2.55
CA ALA A 27 -16.11 -21.28 1.50
C ALA A 27 -16.34 -20.48 0.21
N ARG A 28 -17.61 -20.24 -0.16
CA ARG A 28 -17.97 -19.38 -1.31
C ARG A 28 -17.49 -17.93 -1.13
N ILE A 29 -17.65 -17.36 0.07
CA ILE A 29 -17.20 -16.01 0.42
C ILE A 29 -15.67 -15.92 0.30
N ARG A 30 -14.94 -16.88 0.88
CA ARG A 30 -13.48 -16.93 0.83
C ARG A 30 -12.96 -17.12 -0.60
N LEU A 31 -13.66 -17.91 -1.42
CA LEU A 31 -13.33 -18.07 -2.84
C LEU A 31 -13.44 -16.75 -3.60
N TRP A 32 -14.56 -16.01 -3.42
CA TRP A 32 -14.71 -14.69 -4.03
C TRP A 32 -13.56 -13.76 -3.64
N TRP A 33 -13.28 -13.64 -2.34
CA TRP A 33 -12.23 -12.76 -1.87
C TRP A 33 -10.83 -13.18 -2.29
N SER A 34 -10.56 -14.48 -2.44
CA SER A 34 -9.29 -14.96 -2.98
C SER A 34 -9.10 -14.54 -4.44
N ILE A 35 -10.16 -14.65 -5.24
CA ILE A 35 -10.16 -14.19 -6.64
C ILE A 35 -10.00 -12.66 -6.70
N PHE A 36 -10.70 -11.93 -5.82
CA PHE A 36 -10.59 -10.47 -5.70
C PHE A 36 -9.16 -10.04 -5.35
N LEU A 37 -8.52 -10.67 -4.36
CA LEU A 37 -7.15 -10.36 -3.95
C LEU A 37 -6.15 -10.51 -5.10
N LEU A 38 -6.30 -11.59 -5.88
CA LEU A 38 -5.46 -11.83 -7.04
C LEU A 38 -5.68 -10.76 -8.13
N GLU A 39 -6.93 -10.41 -8.45
CA GLU A 39 -7.25 -9.37 -9.43
C GLU A 39 -6.73 -7.99 -8.98
N HIS A 40 -6.91 -7.64 -7.70
CA HIS A 40 -6.40 -6.41 -7.10
C HIS A 40 -4.88 -6.30 -7.26
N LEU A 41 -4.15 -7.36 -6.92
CA LEU A 41 -2.71 -7.35 -7.05
C LEU A 41 -2.27 -7.32 -8.52
N LEU A 42 -2.91 -8.06 -9.42
CA LEU A 42 -2.58 -8.01 -10.85
C LEU A 42 -2.81 -6.61 -11.43
N THR A 43 -3.87 -5.93 -11.01
CA THR A 43 -4.14 -4.52 -11.33
C THR A 43 -3.00 -3.63 -10.85
N ALA A 44 -2.59 -3.77 -9.58
CA ALA A 44 -1.49 -2.99 -9.01
C ALA A 44 -0.14 -3.25 -9.71
N VAL A 45 0.16 -4.51 -10.02
CA VAL A 45 1.42 -4.94 -10.65
C VAL A 45 1.51 -4.48 -12.11
N THR A 46 0.42 -4.62 -12.86
CA THR A 46 0.43 -4.34 -14.31
C THR A 46 0.04 -2.90 -14.65
N GLY A 47 -0.55 -2.16 -13.72
CA GLY A 47 -1.12 -0.84 -13.95
C GLY A 47 -2.33 -0.85 -14.89
N ARG A 48 -2.88 -2.03 -15.22
CA ARG A 48 -4.08 -2.14 -16.07
C ARG A 48 -5.33 -1.80 -15.27
N ALA A 49 -6.35 -1.30 -15.95
CA ALA A 49 -7.64 -1.04 -15.32
C ALA A 49 -8.23 -2.34 -14.75
N SER A 50 -8.69 -2.27 -13.50
CA SER A 50 -9.32 -3.40 -12.82
C SER A 50 -10.65 -3.75 -13.47
N CYS A 51 -10.97 -5.05 -13.51
CA CYS A 51 -12.32 -5.49 -13.85
C CYS A 51 -13.31 -5.34 -12.68
N VAL A 52 -12.82 -4.96 -11.49
CA VAL A 52 -13.63 -4.71 -10.29
C VAL A 52 -14.25 -3.32 -10.38
N GLY A 53 -15.56 -3.25 -10.58
CA GLY A 53 -16.35 -2.02 -10.42
C GLY A 53 -16.86 -1.83 -8.99
N GLU A 54 -17.17 -0.58 -8.64
CA GLU A 54 -17.59 -0.11 -7.30
C GLU A 54 -18.86 -0.83 -6.77
N SER A 55 -19.66 -1.44 -7.65
CA SER A 55 -20.92 -2.13 -7.33
C SER A 55 -20.90 -3.65 -7.58
N LEU A 56 -19.74 -4.24 -7.90
CA LEU A 56 -19.68 -5.65 -8.31
C LEU A 56 -19.67 -6.65 -7.15
N SER A 57 -19.60 -6.22 -5.88
CA SER A 57 -19.59 -7.15 -4.73
C SER A 57 -20.65 -6.75 -3.72
N ALA A 58 -21.54 -7.70 -3.41
CA ALA A 58 -22.41 -7.65 -2.23
C ALA A 58 -21.92 -8.59 -1.11
N THR A 59 -20.70 -9.12 -1.27
CA THR A 59 -20.09 -10.07 -0.34
C THR A 59 -19.50 -9.34 0.87
N ARG A 60 -19.73 -9.87 2.07
CA ARG A 60 -19.20 -9.33 3.34
C ARG A 60 -17.77 -9.81 3.57
N LEU A 61 -17.06 -9.20 4.53
CA LEU A 61 -15.77 -9.73 4.95
C LEU A 61 -15.88 -11.21 5.37
N PRO A 62 -14.85 -12.02 5.06
CA PRO A 62 -14.79 -13.41 5.52
C PRO A 62 -14.75 -13.44 7.05
N ILE A 63 -15.29 -14.48 7.67
CA ILE A 63 -15.28 -14.57 9.13
C ILE A 63 -13.86 -14.88 9.63
N PRO A 64 -13.41 -14.25 10.73
CA PRO A 64 -12.05 -14.38 11.24
C PRO A 64 -11.85 -15.64 12.11
N PHE A 65 -12.54 -16.73 11.79
CA PHE A 65 -12.48 -18.00 12.54
C PHE A 65 -12.25 -19.17 11.61
N GLU A 66 -11.54 -20.19 12.10
CA GLU A 66 -11.39 -21.46 11.38
C GLU A 66 -12.67 -22.30 11.46
N GLU A 67 -12.82 -23.24 10.53
CA GLU A 67 -14.03 -24.04 10.37
C GLU A 67 -14.34 -24.89 11.62
N GLU A 68 -13.30 -25.36 12.32
CA GLU A 68 -13.43 -26.14 13.56
C GLU A 68 -14.14 -25.35 14.67
N ALA A 69 -14.05 -24.02 14.62
CA ALA A 69 -14.67 -23.13 15.60
C ALA A 69 -16.14 -22.82 15.29
N PHE A 70 -16.66 -23.19 14.10
CA PHE A 70 -18.01 -22.79 13.68
C PHE A 70 -19.13 -23.39 14.54
N GLY A 71 -18.87 -24.48 15.27
CA GLY A 71 -19.83 -25.06 16.21
C GLY A 71 -19.95 -24.31 17.54
N ARG A 72 -19.07 -23.34 17.84
CA ARG A 72 -19.14 -22.59 19.10
C ARG A 72 -20.35 -21.65 19.11
N PRO A 73 -21.06 -21.50 20.24
CA PRO A 73 -22.31 -20.75 20.30
C PRO A 73 -22.15 -19.25 19.98
N ASP A 74 -21.02 -18.66 20.36
CA ASP A 74 -20.66 -17.27 20.04
C ASP A 74 -20.47 -17.05 18.54
N ILE A 75 -19.93 -18.03 17.81
CA ILE A 75 -19.71 -17.97 16.37
C ILE A 75 -20.97 -18.37 15.59
N LEU A 76 -21.73 -19.37 16.07
CA LEU A 76 -23.04 -19.73 15.52
C LEU A 76 -24.00 -18.52 15.50
N SER A 77 -23.96 -17.69 16.55
CA SER A 77 -24.75 -16.47 16.60
C SER A 77 -24.43 -15.51 15.45
N LEU A 78 -23.17 -15.45 14.98
CA LEU A 78 -22.74 -14.65 13.84
C LEU A 78 -23.30 -15.19 12.51
N PHE A 79 -23.61 -16.48 12.42
CA PHE A 79 -24.23 -17.07 11.25
C PHE A 79 -25.76 -16.92 11.23
N GLN A 80 -26.38 -16.95 12.40
CA GLN A 80 -27.82 -16.92 12.59
C GLN A 80 -28.38 -15.49 12.61
N ASP A 81 -27.71 -14.57 13.29
CA ASP A 81 -28.14 -13.17 13.37
C ASP A 81 -27.61 -12.36 12.18
N SER A 82 -28.49 -12.08 11.22
CA SER A 82 -28.14 -11.29 10.04
C SER A 82 -27.71 -9.86 10.38
N VAL A 83 -28.18 -9.26 11.47
CA VAL A 83 -27.86 -7.85 11.81
C VAL A 83 -26.47 -7.77 12.43
N SER A 84 -26.22 -8.53 13.50
CA SER A 84 -24.88 -8.61 14.11
C SER A 84 -23.80 -9.03 13.10
N ARG A 85 -24.14 -9.89 12.13
CA ARG A 85 -23.23 -10.25 11.05
C ARG A 85 -22.90 -9.10 10.11
N ILE A 86 -23.89 -8.26 9.78
CA ILE A 86 -23.69 -7.10 8.93
C ILE A 86 -22.75 -6.12 9.61
N ASP A 87 -22.98 -5.85 10.89
CA ASP A 87 -22.23 -4.83 11.63
C ASP A 87 -20.77 -5.26 11.84
N ARG A 88 -20.54 -6.54 12.17
CA ARG A 88 -19.19 -7.07 12.46
C ARG A 88 -18.33 -7.35 11.22
N LEU A 89 -18.94 -7.70 10.08
CA LEU A 89 -18.21 -8.08 8.85
C LEU A 89 -18.26 -6.98 7.77
N LYS A 90 -18.42 -5.74 8.22
CA LYS A 90 -18.42 -4.54 7.37
C LYS A 90 -16.99 -4.15 7.01
N LEU A 91 -16.76 -3.81 5.74
CA LEU A 91 -15.47 -3.29 5.26
C LEU A 91 -15.15 -1.96 5.95
N THR A 92 -13.88 -1.72 6.29
CA THR A 92 -13.44 -0.47 6.95
C THR A 92 -13.82 0.76 6.11
N LEU A 93 -13.81 0.65 4.79
CA LEU A 93 -14.25 1.71 3.86
C LEU A 93 -15.67 2.23 4.13
N LEU A 94 -16.52 1.39 4.71
CA LEU A 94 -17.94 1.65 4.93
C LEU A 94 -18.24 1.93 6.41
N GLN A 95 -17.24 1.87 7.29
CA GLN A 95 -17.42 1.99 8.73
C GLN A 95 -17.42 3.45 9.20
N THR A 96 -18.24 3.74 10.21
CA THR A 96 -18.06 4.94 11.05
C THR A 96 -16.94 4.72 12.06
N GLU A 97 -16.49 5.79 12.73
CA GLU A 97 -15.46 5.67 13.78
C GLU A 97 -15.92 4.80 14.97
N GLU A 98 -17.21 4.86 15.31
CA GLU A 98 -17.81 4.03 16.37
C GLU A 98 -17.82 2.56 15.99
N GLU A 99 -18.26 2.23 14.76
CA GLU A 99 -18.26 0.88 14.22
C GLU A 99 -16.83 0.31 14.13
N ALA A 100 -15.86 1.14 13.73
CA ALA A 100 -14.45 0.75 13.65
C ALA A 100 -13.87 0.46 15.03
N ARG A 101 -14.21 1.25 16.06
CA ARG A 101 -13.79 1.01 17.45
C ARG A 101 -14.40 -0.28 18.03
N ALA A 102 -15.67 -0.53 17.74
CA ALA A 102 -16.31 -1.80 18.11
C ALA A 102 -15.64 -3.00 17.41
N SER A 103 -15.32 -2.84 16.12
CA SER A 103 -14.61 -3.85 15.33
C SER A 103 -13.21 -4.12 15.87
N MET A 104 -12.46 -3.08 16.26
CA MET A 104 -11.13 -3.21 16.87
C MET A 104 -11.20 -4.07 18.15
N SER A 105 -12.12 -3.75 19.05
CA SER A 105 -12.31 -4.50 20.31
C SER A 105 -12.67 -5.96 20.03
N TRP A 106 -13.57 -6.20 19.07
CA TRP A 106 -13.97 -7.55 18.70
C TRP A 106 -12.83 -8.36 18.04
N LEU A 107 -12.10 -7.77 17.09
CA LEU A 107 -10.96 -8.45 16.45
C LEU A 107 -9.82 -8.73 17.43
N ALA A 108 -9.62 -7.87 18.44
CA ALA A 108 -8.66 -8.11 19.51
C ALA A 108 -9.03 -9.32 20.40
N SER A 109 -10.32 -9.68 20.47
CA SER A 109 -10.79 -10.88 21.18
C SER A 109 -10.66 -12.18 20.37
N CYS A 110 -10.40 -12.08 19.06
CA CYS A 110 -10.26 -13.24 18.20
C CYS A 110 -8.87 -13.88 18.35
N GLU A 111 -8.82 -15.21 18.37
CA GLU A 111 -7.54 -15.92 18.39
C GLU A 111 -6.80 -15.75 17.05
N PRO A 112 -5.46 -15.56 17.08
CA PRO A 112 -4.66 -15.51 15.86
C PRO A 112 -4.81 -16.80 15.04
N SER A 113 -5.28 -16.64 13.80
CA SER A 113 -5.53 -17.71 12.84
C SER A 113 -5.33 -17.25 11.39
N PRO A 114 -5.10 -18.17 10.44
CA PRO A 114 -5.07 -17.85 9.01
C PRO A 114 -6.34 -17.12 8.54
N SER A 115 -7.51 -17.45 9.08
CA SER A 115 -8.79 -16.80 8.79
C SER A 115 -8.83 -15.34 9.24
N LEU A 116 -8.32 -15.03 10.45
CA LEU A 116 -8.20 -13.65 10.93
C LEU A 116 -7.19 -12.86 10.08
N PHE A 117 -6.07 -13.47 9.69
CA PHE A 117 -5.11 -12.85 8.77
C PHE A 117 -5.75 -12.55 7.41
N PHE A 118 -6.48 -13.52 6.85
CA PHE A 118 -7.19 -13.37 5.59
C PHE A 118 -8.24 -12.26 5.65
N HIS A 119 -8.98 -12.15 6.76
CA HIS A 119 -9.90 -11.06 7.02
C HIS A 119 -9.21 -9.69 6.94
N CYS A 120 -8.09 -9.50 7.64
CA CYS A 120 -7.33 -8.24 7.60
C CYS A 120 -6.81 -7.92 6.19
N LEU A 121 -6.29 -8.93 5.48
CA LEU A 121 -5.74 -8.78 4.14
C LEU A 121 -6.82 -8.37 3.12
N VAL A 122 -8.00 -8.99 3.19
CA VAL A 122 -9.14 -8.68 2.32
C VAL A 122 -9.61 -7.24 2.53
N ASP A 123 -9.77 -6.83 3.79
CA ASP A 123 -10.22 -5.47 4.11
C ASP A 123 -9.22 -4.42 3.59
N LEU A 124 -7.92 -4.66 3.73
CA LEU A 124 -6.87 -3.80 3.20
C LEU A 124 -6.88 -3.73 1.67
N ALA A 125 -7.02 -4.87 1.00
CA ALA A 125 -7.05 -4.92 -0.45
C ALA A 125 -8.30 -4.23 -1.03
N ALA A 126 -9.43 -4.31 -0.33
CA ALA A 126 -10.62 -3.55 -0.69
C ALA A 126 -10.35 -2.04 -0.64
N ILE A 127 -9.67 -1.54 0.41
CA ILE A 127 -9.22 -0.14 0.49
C ILE A 127 -8.30 0.20 -0.68
N GLY A 128 -7.30 -0.63 -0.96
CA GLY A 128 -6.37 -0.43 -2.07
C GLY A 128 -7.09 -0.39 -3.42
N GLN A 129 -8.08 -1.24 -3.62
CA GLN A 129 -8.87 -1.27 -4.85
C GLN A 129 -9.69 0.01 -5.03
N ASP A 130 -10.29 0.51 -3.95
CA ASP A 130 -11.05 1.76 -3.98
C ASP A 130 -10.16 2.98 -4.27
N ILE A 131 -8.92 2.98 -3.76
CA ILE A 131 -7.89 3.97 -4.10
C ILE A 131 -7.56 3.93 -5.60
N ILE A 132 -7.36 2.75 -6.19
CA ILE A 132 -7.08 2.62 -7.64
C ILE A 132 -8.24 3.22 -8.44
N ILE A 133 -9.48 2.90 -8.07
CA ILE A 133 -10.66 3.35 -8.79
C ILE A 133 -10.83 4.87 -8.66
N ASN A 134 -10.69 5.43 -7.45
CA ASN A 134 -11.07 6.82 -7.17
C ASN A 134 -9.94 7.85 -7.29
N VAL A 135 -8.68 7.44 -7.12
CA VAL A 135 -7.51 8.34 -7.24
C VAL A 135 -6.89 8.29 -8.64
N TYR A 136 -6.96 7.15 -9.32
CA TYR A 136 -6.35 6.93 -10.64
C TYR A 136 -7.38 6.83 -11.78
N SER A 137 -8.63 7.24 -11.58
CA SER A 137 -9.62 7.27 -12.66
C SER A 137 -9.21 8.23 -13.79
N ILE A 138 -9.62 7.92 -15.01
CA ILE A 138 -9.46 8.80 -16.18
C ILE A 138 -10.16 10.16 -15.93
N GLN A 139 -11.22 10.18 -15.13
CA GLN A 139 -11.89 11.41 -14.69
C GLN A 139 -11.00 12.28 -13.78
N GLY A 140 -10.08 11.67 -13.03
CA GLY A 140 -9.11 12.36 -12.18
C GLY A 140 -8.12 13.26 -12.94
N VAL A 141 -7.94 13.05 -14.24
CA VAL A 141 -7.14 13.94 -15.12
C VAL A 141 -7.83 15.31 -15.30
N HIS A 142 -9.16 15.36 -15.15
CA HIS A 142 -9.96 16.58 -15.25
C HIS A 142 -10.36 17.17 -13.88
N ASP A 143 -10.07 16.49 -12.78
CA ASP A 143 -10.42 16.96 -11.44
C ASP A 143 -9.53 18.14 -11.02
N CYS A 144 -10.17 19.19 -10.48
CA CYS A 144 -9.45 20.26 -9.80
C CYS A 144 -8.58 19.68 -8.67
N GLY A 145 -7.33 20.14 -8.53
CA GLY A 145 -6.36 19.57 -7.60
C GLY A 145 -6.88 19.40 -6.16
N SER A 146 -7.80 20.24 -5.70
CA SER A 146 -8.45 20.13 -4.38
C SER A 146 -9.26 18.85 -4.18
N GLN A 147 -9.90 18.31 -5.22
CA GLN A 147 -10.69 17.08 -5.13
C GLN A 147 -9.79 15.85 -4.92
N ILE A 148 -8.66 15.80 -5.63
CA ILE A 148 -7.65 14.74 -5.46
C ILE A 148 -7.08 14.80 -4.04
N GLU A 149 -6.77 15.99 -3.53
CA GLU A 149 -6.29 16.16 -2.15
C GLU A 149 -7.31 15.67 -1.12
N GLN A 150 -8.60 15.96 -1.30
CA GLN A 150 -9.66 15.49 -0.41
C GLN A 150 -9.79 13.97 -0.44
N ARG A 151 -9.72 13.34 -1.63
CA ARG A 151 -9.72 11.87 -1.76
C ARG A 151 -8.50 11.28 -1.05
N ILE A 152 -7.31 11.86 -1.24
CA ILE A 152 -6.09 11.39 -0.56
C ILE A 152 -6.25 11.47 0.97
N ARG A 153 -6.78 12.57 1.52
CA ARG A 153 -7.03 12.71 2.97
C ARG A 153 -8.01 11.66 3.47
N LYS A 154 -9.12 11.45 2.75
CA LYS A 154 -10.13 10.43 3.08
C LYS A 154 -9.49 9.05 3.20
N TYR A 155 -8.79 8.60 2.16
CA TYR A 155 -8.18 7.26 2.15
C TYR A 155 -7.01 7.13 3.13
N SER A 156 -6.27 8.22 3.41
CA SER A 156 -5.24 8.22 4.45
C SER A 156 -5.88 7.89 5.80
N SER A 157 -6.96 8.59 6.16
CA SER A 157 -7.70 8.34 7.41
C SER A 157 -8.26 6.91 7.47
N ILE A 158 -8.82 6.40 6.37
CA ILE A 158 -9.32 5.02 6.30
C ILE A 158 -8.20 4.00 6.50
N LEU A 159 -7.01 4.22 5.94
CA LEU A 159 -5.84 3.36 6.17
C LEU A 159 -5.36 3.40 7.62
N ASP A 160 -5.39 4.56 8.25
CA ASP A 160 -5.02 4.72 9.67
C ASP A 160 -6.05 4.02 10.58
N MET A 161 -7.34 4.13 10.25
CA MET A 161 -8.42 3.39 10.90
C MET A 161 -8.24 1.88 10.74
N TRP A 162 -7.96 1.39 9.53
CA TRP A 162 -7.67 -0.02 9.29
C TRP A 162 -6.48 -0.51 10.11
N LEU A 163 -5.38 0.27 10.16
CA LEU A 163 -4.17 -0.08 10.91
C LEU A 163 -4.48 -0.23 12.41
N SER A 164 -5.34 0.63 12.96
CA SER A 164 -5.76 0.57 14.37
C SER A 164 -6.51 -0.72 14.73
N LYS A 165 -7.18 -1.35 13.75
CA LYS A 165 -7.95 -2.60 13.90
C LYS A 165 -7.08 -3.85 13.83
N VAL A 166 -5.82 -3.74 13.39
CA VAL A 166 -4.93 -4.90 13.25
C VAL A 166 -4.65 -5.52 14.63
N PRO A 167 -4.95 -6.82 14.85
CA PRO A 167 -4.69 -7.50 16.11
C PRO A 167 -3.21 -7.49 16.50
N GLU A 168 -2.92 -7.53 17.79
CA GLU A 168 -1.55 -7.47 18.33
C GLU A 168 -0.63 -8.57 17.74
N ALA A 169 -1.17 -9.77 17.54
CA ALA A 169 -0.42 -10.88 16.95
C ALA A 169 0.11 -10.57 15.54
N TYR A 170 -0.53 -9.65 14.81
CA TYR A 170 -0.20 -9.26 13.44
C TYR A 170 0.32 -7.83 13.32
N ARG A 171 0.49 -7.12 14.46
CA ARG A 171 1.02 -5.77 14.48
C ARG A 171 2.46 -5.76 13.95
N PHE A 172 2.74 -4.77 13.09
CA PHE A 172 4.03 -4.59 12.40
C PHE A 172 4.56 -3.15 12.53
N THR A 173 3.92 -2.32 13.35
CA THR A 173 4.31 -0.94 13.65
C THR A 173 4.60 -0.78 15.14
N SER A 174 5.47 0.18 15.48
CA SER A 174 5.76 0.51 16.88
C SER A 174 4.65 1.39 17.46
N VAL A 175 4.46 1.34 18.78
CA VAL A 175 3.42 2.13 19.50
C VAL A 175 3.61 3.65 19.32
N ASN A 176 4.84 4.10 19.05
CA ASN A 176 5.18 5.52 18.93
C ASN A 176 5.67 5.93 17.52
N SER A 177 5.61 5.03 16.54
CA SER A 177 6.11 5.29 15.19
C SER A 177 5.38 4.48 14.13
N ASP A 178 5.03 5.12 13.02
CA ASP A 178 4.54 4.48 11.79
C ASP A 178 5.61 3.62 11.08
N GLY A 179 6.83 3.58 11.63
CA GLY A 179 7.93 2.74 11.16
C GLY A 179 7.65 1.25 11.39
N VAL A 180 8.25 0.41 10.53
CA VAL A 180 8.18 -1.05 10.66
C VAL A 180 8.91 -1.49 11.92
N ASP A 181 8.20 -2.24 12.74
CA ASP A 181 8.72 -2.91 13.93
C ASP A 181 8.28 -4.37 13.89
N ILE A 182 9.14 -5.22 13.31
CA ILE A 182 8.92 -6.67 13.22
C ILE A 182 9.94 -7.33 14.14
N PRO A 183 9.51 -8.05 15.19
CA PRO A 183 10.42 -8.70 16.11
C PRO A 183 11.42 -9.61 15.41
N GLY A 184 12.70 -9.43 15.74
CA GLY A 184 13.81 -10.15 15.12
C GLY A 184 13.88 -11.64 15.51
N SER A 185 13.19 -12.08 16.56
CA SER A 185 13.26 -13.47 17.00
C SER A 185 12.65 -14.41 15.96
N ASN A 186 13.39 -15.47 15.61
CA ASN A 186 12.93 -16.48 14.65
C ASN A 186 11.75 -17.34 15.18
N ASN A 187 11.40 -17.20 16.46
CA ASN A 187 10.31 -17.92 17.12
C ASN A 187 9.01 -17.11 17.25
N SER A 188 8.91 -15.91 16.64
CA SER A 188 7.63 -15.19 16.62
C SER A 188 6.65 -15.94 15.72
N GLN A 189 5.70 -16.64 16.33
CA GLN A 189 4.50 -17.14 15.67
C GLN A 189 3.89 -15.95 14.88
N TRP A 190 3.49 -16.18 13.62
CA TRP A 190 2.88 -15.16 12.74
C TRP A 190 3.80 -14.14 12.05
N LYS A 191 5.12 -14.38 12.00
CA LYS A 191 6.08 -13.47 11.36
C LYS A 191 5.77 -13.23 9.87
N ARG A 192 5.37 -14.26 9.13
CA ARG A 192 5.01 -14.19 7.71
C ARG A 192 3.81 -13.27 7.48
N GLU A 193 2.81 -13.38 8.34
CA GLU A 193 1.56 -12.60 8.31
C GLU A 193 1.85 -11.13 8.58
N ARG A 194 2.69 -10.82 9.58
CA ARG A 194 3.17 -9.45 9.87
C ARG A 194 3.87 -8.84 8.67
N ILE A 195 4.82 -9.56 8.08
CA ILE A 195 5.57 -9.09 6.90
C ILE A 195 4.61 -8.88 5.72
N SER A 196 3.68 -9.81 5.51
CA SER A 196 2.71 -9.74 4.41
C SER A 196 1.78 -8.54 4.57
N LEU A 197 1.24 -8.30 5.77
CA LEU A 197 0.41 -7.12 6.04
C LEU A 197 1.20 -5.82 5.94
N ALA A 198 2.44 -5.79 6.46
CA ALA A 198 3.30 -4.62 6.33
C ALA A 198 3.54 -4.26 4.86
N MET A 199 3.96 -5.22 4.03
CA MET A 199 4.20 -5.01 2.60
C MET A 199 2.94 -4.50 1.87
N ASN A 200 1.78 -5.11 2.15
CA ASN A 200 0.52 -4.65 1.57
C ASN A 200 0.14 -3.24 2.06
N TYR A 201 0.29 -2.94 3.35
CA TYR A 201 -0.09 -1.66 3.93
C TYR A 201 0.77 -0.53 3.38
N TYR A 202 2.10 -0.68 3.45
CA TYR A 202 3.00 0.34 2.91
C TYR A 202 2.93 0.43 1.39
N GLY A 203 2.69 -0.70 0.69
CA GLY A 203 2.39 -0.70 -0.74
C GLY A 203 1.16 0.16 -1.06
N THR A 204 0.07 -0.01 -0.32
CA THR A 204 -1.15 0.79 -0.49
C THR A 204 -0.94 2.26 -0.11
N ARG A 205 -0.17 2.57 0.94
CA ARG A 205 0.21 3.96 1.30
C ARG A 205 1.05 4.63 0.21
N ILE A 206 2.04 3.92 -0.36
CA ILE A 206 2.83 4.43 -1.49
C ILE A 206 1.91 4.71 -2.67
N MET A 207 1.02 3.77 -3.00
CA MET A 207 0.03 3.94 -4.07
C MET A 207 -0.86 5.17 -3.85
N LEU A 208 -1.33 5.41 -2.63
CA LEU A 208 -2.14 6.58 -2.31
C LEU A 208 -1.38 7.90 -2.48
N CYS A 209 -0.14 7.96 -2.00
CA CYS A 209 0.63 9.21 -1.94
C CYS A 209 1.46 9.50 -3.20
N ARG A 210 1.61 8.53 -4.12
CA ARG A 210 2.45 8.66 -5.32
C ARG A 210 2.12 9.86 -6.22
N PRO A 211 0.85 10.28 -6.43
CA PRO A 211 0.56 11.47 -7.24
C PRO A 211 1.26 12.73 -6.71
N CYS A 212 1.48 12.82 -5.39
CA CYS A 212 2.17 13.95 -4.78
C CYS A 212 3.68 13.95 -5.03
N LEU A 213 4.30 12.85 -5.48
CA LEU A 213 5.72 12.79 -5.85
C LEU A 213 5.98 13.26 -7.28
N THR A 214 5.02 13.08 -8.20
CA THR A 214 5.20 13.39 -9.62
C THR A 214 4.85 14.83 -9.98
N HIS A 215 4.01 15.49 -9.16
CA HIS A 215 3.57 16.87 -9.42
C HIS A 215 4.45 17.96 -8.78
N THR A 216 5.51 17.60 -8.04
CA THR A 216 6.48 18.57 -7.48
C THR A 216 7.34 19.23 -8.56
N GLY A 217 7.49 18.58 -9.72
CA GLY A 217 8.35 19.04 -10.82
C GLY A 217 7.62 19.43 -12.11
N SER A 218 6.29 19.56 -12.13
CA SER A 218 5.60 19.94 -13.37
C SER A 218 5.87 21.42 -13.72
N PRO A 219 6.48 21.72 -14.89
CA PRO A 219 6.69 23.10 -15.36
C PRO A 219 5.38 23.87 -15.61
N LEU A 220 4.24 23.18 -15.56
CA LEU A 220 2.92 23.78 -15.73
C LEU A 220 2.48 24.65 -14.55
N SER A 221 3.15 24.57 -13.38
CA SER A 221 2.94 25.54 -12.31
C SER A 221 3.77 26.82 -12.48
N ILE A 222 4.76 26.82 -13.38
CA ILE A 222 5.65 27.97 -13.66
C ILE A 222 5.26 28.65 -14.99
N ARG A 223 4.57 27.95 -15.91
CA ARG A 223 4.17 28.46 -17.23
C ARG A 223 2.79 29.14 -17.28
N SER A 224 2.46 29.97 -16.28
CA SER A 224 1.37 30.94 -16.41
C SER A 224 1.76 32.32 -15.89
N ALA A 225 2.95 32.76 -16.27
CA ALA A 225 3.33 34.16 -16.25
C ALA A 225 3.95 34.47 -17.60
N ASP A 226 3.11 34.65 -18.62
CA ASP A 226 3.52 35.44 -19.78
C ASP A 226 3.93 36.82 -19.27
N PRO A 227 5.16 37.32 -19.56
CA PRO A 227 5.64 38.59 -19.01
C PRO A 227 4.93 39.83 -19.54
N GLU A 228 3.97 39.71 -20.46
CA GLU A 228 3.44 40.85 -21.23
C GLU A 228 1.99 41.24 -20.92
N VAL A 229 1.31 40.58 -19.98
CA VAL A 229 -0.06 40.97 -19.56
C VAL A 229 -0.14 41.38 -18.09
N ALA A 230 0.98 41.80 -17.50
CA ALA A 230 1.08 42.18 -16.09
C ALA A 230 0.78 43.66 -15.81
N GLN A 231 -0.25 44.26 -16.45
CA GLN A 231 -0.61 45.66 -16.14
C GLN A 231 -2.07 45.92 -15.77
N HIS A 232 -3.02 45.01 -15.99
CA HIS A 232 -4.41 45.28 -15.59
C HIS A 232 -5.13 44.04 -15.10
N SER A 233 -4.95 43.68 -13.83
CA SER A 233 -5.90 42.86 -13.09
C SER A 233 -5.79 43.10 -11.58
N TYR A 234 -6.94 43.40 -11.01
CA TYR A 234 -7.27 43.78 -9.64
C TYR A 234 -6.57 42.98 -8.51
N PRO A 235 -6.31 43.61 -7.35
CA PRO A 235 -5.77 42.93 -6.18
C PRO A 235 -6.90 42.20 -5.46
N ASN A 236 -7.17 40.94 -5.81
CA ASN A 236 -8.01 40.08 -4.97
C ASN A 236 -7.58 38.61 -5.06
N SER A 237 -7.06 38.12 -3.93
CA SER A 237 -7.12 36.74 -3.43
C SER A 237 -6.37 35.61 -4.17
N ARG A 238 -5.18 35.25 -3.66
CA ARG A 238 -4.70 33.84 -3.70
C ARG A 238 -4.17 33.39 -2.33
N PRO A 239 -5.04 32.95 -1.39
CA PRO A 239 -4.61 32.37 -0.12
C PRO A 239 -4.25 30.86 -0.21
N ASN A 240 -4.48 30.20 -1.35
CA ASN A 240 -4.53 28.72 -1.43
C ASN A 240 -3.25 28.01 -1.94
N SER A 241 -2.23 28.73 -2.44
CA SER A 241 -1.02 28.09 -3.01
C SER A 241 -0.10 27.47 -1.94
N SER A 242 -0.02 28.10 -0.76
CA SER A 242 0.83 27.64 0.35
C SER A 242 0.31 26.35 0.99
N SER A 243 -0.99 26.26 1.26
CA SER A 243 -1.65 25.08 1.85
C SER A 243 -1.57 23.84 0.94
N CYS A 244 -1.80 24.02 -0.37
CA CYS A 244 -1.67 22.96 -1.37
C CYS A 244 -0.22 22.42 -1.43
N THR A 245 0.77 23.31 -1.44
CA THR A 245 2.19 22.94 -1.45
C THR A 245 2.60 22.21 -0.17
N GLN A 246 2.11 22.67 0.98
CA GLN A 246 2.34 22.01 2.27
C GLN A 246 1.71 20.61 2.32
N PHE A 247 0.48 20.46 1.82
CA PHE A 247 -0.20 19.17 1.74
C PHE A 247 0.58 18.17 0.86
N ARG A 248 0.96 18.59 -0.35
CA ARG A 248 1.76 17.74 -1.27
C ARG A 248 3.08 17.34 -0.65
N SER A 249 3.76 18.26 0.04
CA SER A 249 5.00 17.97 0.75
C SER A 249 4.80 16.94 1.85
N SER A 250 3.72 17.05 2.63
CA SER A 250 3.36 16.08 3.67
C SER A 250 3.10 14.69 3.08
N MET A 251 2.33 14.61 1.99
CA MET A 251 2.03 13.33 1.33
C MET A 251 3.27 12.73 0.65
N ALA A 252 4.14 13.55 0.06
CA ALA A 252 5.42 13.11 -0.46
C ALA A 252 6.28 12.49 0.65
N LEU A 253 6.41 13.17 1.80
CA LEU A 253 7.12 12.62 2.97
C LEU A 253 6.51 11.29 3.42
N MET A 254 5.18 11.18 3.43
CA MET A 254 4.50 9.94 3.79
C MET A 254 4.77 8.81 2.79
N CYS A 255 4.83 9.12 1.50
CA CYS A 255 5.22 8.18 0.47
C CYS A 255 6.64 7.64 0.69
N ILE A 256 7.60 8.52 1.02
CA ILE A 256 9.00 8.13 1.25
C ILE A 256 9.18 7.35 2.55
N ARG A 257 8.52 7.74 3.63
CA ARG A 257 8.48 6.96 4.87
C ARG A 257 7.90 5.57 4.62
N SER A 258 6.80 5.47 3.88
CA SER A 258 6.19 4.19 3.53
C SER A 258 7.10 3.33 2.64
N ALA A 259 7.78 3.92 1.65
CA ALA A 259 8.74 3.22 0.81
C ALA A 259 9.92 2.66 1.61
N ARG A 260 10.44 3.44 2.57
CA ARG A 260 11.51 2.99 3.46
C ARG A 260 11.03 1.89 4.41
N SER A 261 9.86 2.04 5.00
CA SER A 261 9.23 1.00 5.81
C SER A 261 9.03 -0.30 5.04
N LEU A 262 8.56 -0.23 3.79
CA LEU A 262 8.40 -1.40 2.93
C LEU A 262 9.75 -2.10 2.70
N LEU A 263 10.80 -1.35 2.36
CA LEU A 263 12.14 -1.93 2.19
C LEU A 263 12.73 -2.44 3.52
N ALA A 264 12.42 -1.80 4.64
CA ALA A 264 12.82 -2.24 5.98
C ALA A 264 12.30 -3.64 6.33
N CYS A 265 11.18 -4.07 5.74
CA CYS A 265 10.65 -5.44 5.91
C CYS A 265 11.62 -6.53 5.39
N LEU A 266 12.49 -6.21 4.44
CA LEU A 266 13.46 -7.15 3.89
C LEU A 266 14.69 -7.26 4.82
N PRO A 267 15.33 -8.43 4.92
CA PRO A 267 16.64 -8.57 5.56
C PRO A 267 17.69 -7.63 4.94
N GLN A 268 18.70 -7.28 5.74
CA GLN A 268 19.80 -6.45 5.27
C GLN A 268 20.63 -7.16 4.19
N THR A 269 20.83 -8.47 4.36
CA THR A 269 21.54 -9.32 3.42
C THR A 269 20.52 -10.11 2.59
N PRO A 270 20.61 -10.09 1.25
CA PRO A 270 19.69 -10.86 0.40
C PRO A 270 19.74 -12.36 0.69
N ASP A 271 18.57 -12.96 0.85
CA ASP A 271 18.38 -14.40 1.06
C ASP A 271 17.10 -14.86 0.34
N ILE A 272 17.27 -15.71 -0.68
CA ILE A 272 16.17 -16.26 -1.48
C ILE A 272 15.28 -17.19 -0.63
N MET A 273 15.87 -17.98 0.26
CA MET A 273 15.12 -18.90 1.11
C MET A 273 14.20 -18.12 2.04
N TRP A 274 14.71 -17.03 2.63
CA TRP A 274 13.90 -16.13 3.43
C TRP A 274 12.73 -15.52 2.64
N ILE A 275 12.96 -15.04 1.40
CA ILE A 275 11.88 -14.52 0.54
C ILE A 275 10.78 -15.56 0.35
N THR A 276 11.15 -16.79 -0.02
CA THR A 276 10.19 -17.86 -0.30
C THR A 276 9.38 -18.26 0.94
N ALA A 277 9.99 -18.22 2.13
CA ALA A 277 9.34 -18.60 3.37
C ALA A 277 8.48 -17.48 3.98
N MET A 278 8.92 -16.21 3.86
CA MET A 278 8.39 -15.11 4.68
C MET A 278 7.55 -14.08 3.92
N THR A 279 7.61 -14.07 2.59
CA THR A 279 6.98 -13.03 1.77
C THR A 279 6.03 -13.63 0.73
N PRO A 280 5.13 -12.82 0.12
CA PRO A 280 4.49 -13.20 -1.13
C PRO A 280 5.52 -13.16 -2.29
N TRP A 281 6.39 -14.18 -2.33
CA TRP A 281 7.60 -14.23 -3.16
C TRP A 281 7.34 -14.01 -4.66
N TRP A 282 6.18 -14.42 -5.16
CA TRP A 282 5.80 -14.34 -6.56
C TRP A 282 5.51 -12.91 -7.03
N CYS A 283 5.21 -11.98 -6.12
CA CYS A 283 5.04 -10.56 -6.43
C CYS A 283 6.05 -9.65 -5.70
N ILE A 284 7.08 -10.22 -5.06
CA ILE A 284 8.06 -9.43 -4.28
C ILE A 284 8.78 -8.37 -5.10
N LEU A 285 9.05 -8.66 -6.38
CA LEU A 285 9.66 -7.69 -7.30
C LEU A 285 8.81 -6.43 -7.44
N HIS A 286 7.48 -6.56 -7.44
CA HIS A 286 6.59 -5.40 -7.52
C HIS A 286 6.74 -4.49 -6.29
N TYR A 287 6.70 -5.05 -5.08
CA TYR A 287 6.88 -4.28 -3.85
C TYR A 287 8.25 -3.58 -3.81
N ILE A 288 9.32 -4.29 -4.16
CA ILE A 288 10.67 -3.71 -4.23
C ILE A 288 10.71 -2.56 -5.23
N MET A 289 10.20 -2.76 -6.45
CA MET A 289 10.19 -1.73 -7.49
C MET A 289 9.31 -0.55 -7.13
N GLN A 290 8.17 -0.78 -6.49
CA GLN A 290 7.25 0.27 -6.05
C GLN A 290 7.93 1.22 -5.06
N ALA A 291 8.60 0.68 -4.04
CA ALA A 291 9.35 1.48 -3.07
C ALA A 291 10.61 2.14 -3.67
N THR A 292 11.38 1.38 -4.46
CA THR A 292 12.60 1.86 -5.14
C THR A 292 12.29 3.06 -6.04
N THR A 293 11.22 2.97 -6.82
CA THR A 293 10.80 4.06 -7.72
C THR A 293 10.40 5.30 -6.94
N ALA A 294 9.64 5.16 -5.85
CA ALA A 294 9.25 6.29 -5.01
C ALA A 294 10.49 7.02 -4.44
N ILE A 295 11.47 6.27 -3.95
CA ILE A 295 12.72 6.82 -3.42
C ILE A 295 13.54 7.50 -4.53
N LEU A 296 13.71 6.86 -5.70
CA LEU A 296 14.44 7.47 -6.82
C LEU A 296 13.79 8.76 -7.32
N CYS A 297 12.45 8.80 -7.40
CA CYS A 297 11.72 10.03 -7.72
C CYS A 297 12.02 11.14 -6.71
N HIS A 298 11.99 10.84 -5.41
CA HIS A 298 12.32 11.82 -4.38
C HIS A 298 13.77 12.31 -4.45
N LEU A 299 14.74 11.39 -4.57
CA LEU A 299 16.15 11.76 -4.72
C LEU A 299 16.42 12.58 -5.98
N SER A 300 15.69 12.34 -7.08
CA SER A 300 15.81 13.14 -8.29
C SER A 300 15.27 14.56 -8.15
N SER A 301 14.36 14.78 -7.21
CA SER A 301 13.79 16.10 -6.89
C SER A 301 14.56 16.85 -5.81
N TRP A 302 15.65 16.28 -5.30
CA TRP A 302 16.44 16.86 -4.22
C TRP A 302 17.21 18.10 -4.71
N PRO A 303 17.18 19.23 -3.98
CA PRO A 303 17.85 20.46 -4.41
C PRO A 303 19.38 20.28 -4.41
N PRO A 304 20.10 20.71 -5.47
CA PRO A 304 21.56 20.63 -5.50
C PRO A 304 22.19 21.65 -4.54
N GLY A 305 23.07 21.19 -3.64
CA GLY A 305 23.90 22.03 -2.77
C GLY A 305 23.49 22.04 -1.28
N PRO A 306 24.37 22.57 -0.40
CA PRO A 306 24.04 22.80 1.01
C PRO A 306 22.98 23.89 1.09
N SER A 307 21.74 23.51 1.40
CA SER A 307 20.62 24.46 1.53
C SER A 307 20.88 25.42 2.70
N GLU A 308 21.01 26.72 2.41
CA GLU A 308 21.08 27.81 3.41
C GLU A 308 19.72 28.06 4.10
N HIS A 309 18.66 27.39 3.65
CA HIS A 309 17.35 27.43 4.28
C HIS A 309 17.09 26.15 5.08
N PRO A 310 16.50 26.25 6.30
CA PRO A 310 16.20 25.09 7.12
C PRO A 310 15.35 24.12 6.31
N ALA A 311 15.90 22.92 6.12
CA ALA A 311 15.40 21.88 5.23
C ALA A 311 13.88 21.73 5.33
N HIS A 312 13.17 21.74 4.19
CA HIS A 312 11.83 21.18 4.16
C HIS A 312 11.86 19.79 4.82
N PRO A 313 10.89 19.43 5.68
CA PRO A 313 10.92 18.18 6.45
C PRO A 313 11.04 16.92 5.57
N VAL A 314 10.67 17.03 4.30
CA VAL A 314 10.82 16.04 3.22
C VAL A 314 12.29 15.64 2.98
N PHE A 315 13.24 16.55 3.24
CA PHE A 315 14.66 16.41 2.94
C PHE A 315 15.55 16.29 4.19
N SER A 316 14.99 15.84 5.32
CA SER A 316 15.74 15.77 6.59
C SER A 316 16.58 14.49 6.78
N ASP A 317 16.37 13.46 5.95
CA ASP A 317 16.88 12.11 6.23
C ASP A 317 17.44 11.40 4.98
N LEU A 318 18.41 12.07 4.32
CA LEU A 318 19.08 11.55 3.13
C LEU A 318 19.82 10.24 3.40
N GLY A 319 20.57 10.16 4.50
CA GLY A 319 21.46 9.02 4.78
C GLY A 319 20.73 7.68 4.92
N SER A 320 19.60 7.66 5.61
CA SER A 320 18.77 6.45 5.72
C SER A 320 18.01 6.14 4.43
N THR A 321 17.58 7.16 3.67
CA THR A 321 16.97 6.97 2.35
C THR A 321 17.98 6.33 1.38
N VAL A 322 19.24 6.77 1.42
CA VAL A 322 20.37 6.19 0.70
C VAL A 322 20.65 4.75 1.16
N ARG A 323 20.56 4.47 2.46
CA ARG A 323 20.72 3.10 3.00
C ARG A 323 19.67 2.15 2.41
N GLU A 324 18.40 2.55 2.41
CA GLU A 324 17.30 1.73 1.91
C GLU A 324 17.37 1.53 0.39
N ILE A 325 17.71 2.56 -0.39
CA ILE A 325 17.88 2.38 -1.85
C ILE A 325 19.04 1.43 -2.15
N LYS A 326 20.17 1.53 -1.44
CA LYS A 326 21.29 0.59 -1.63
C LYS A 326 20.89 -0.85 -1.30
N LYS A 327 20.10 -1.04 -0.25
CA LYS A 327 19.53 -2.35 0.10
C LYS A 327 18.63 -2.89 -1.01
N ALA A 328 17.73 -2.07 -1.57
CA ALA A 328 16.92 -2.47 -2.72
C ALA A 328 17.78 -2.87 -3.92
N MET A 329 18.85 -2.12 -4.22
CA MET A 329 19.80 -2.48 -5.30
C MET A 329 20.44 -3.85 -5.07
N ARG A 330 20.89 -4.15 -3.85
CA ARG A 330 21.44 -5.48 -3.51
C ARG A 330 20.43 -6.61 -3.67
N TRP A 331 19.16 -6.37 -3.29
CA TRP A 331 18.09 -7.35 -3.49
C TRP A 331 17.78 -7.59 -4.97
N LEU A 332 17.63 -6.53 -5.76
CA LEU A 332 17.39 -6.64 -7.21
C LEU A 332 18.54 -7.38 -7.92
N HIS A 333 19.78 -7.06 -7.54
CA HIS A 333 20.97 -7.76 -7.99
C HIS A 333 20.91 -9.25 -7.63
N HIS A 334 20.73 -9.57 -6.35
CA HIS A 334 20.69 -10.97 -5.91
C HIS A 334 19.57 -11.79 -6.54
N MET A 335 18.38 -11.20 -6.72
CA MET A 335 17.27 -11.87 -7.40
C MET A 335 17.50 -12.05 -8.91
N ALA A 336 18.46 -11.33 -9.51
CA ALA A 336 18.76 -11.45 -10.93
C ALA A 336 19.47 -12.77 -11.28
N TYR A 337 20.08 -13.46 -10.30
CA TYR A 337 20.66 -14.79 -10.48
C TYR A 337 19.62 -15.85 -10.84
N THR A 338 18.40 -15.73 -10.34
CA THR A 338 17.30 -16.68 -10.58
C THR A 338 16.35 -16.23 -11.68
N HIS A 339 16.18 -14.92 -11.89
CA HIS A 339 15.19 -14.40 -12.83
C HIS A 339 15.69 -13.17 -13.61
N ALA A 340 15.35 -13.10 -14.91
CA ALA A 340 15.78 -11.99 -15.77
C ALA A 340 15.10 -10.64 -15.46
N ALA A 341 13.88 -10.65 -14.88
CA ALA A 341 13.13 -9.43 -14.61
C ALA A 341 13.76 -8.53 -13.53
N PRO A 342 14.17 -9.06 -12.35
CA PRO A 342 14.98 -8.32 -11.37
C PRO A 342 16.28 -7.75 -11.95
N GLY A 343 16.96 -8.49 -12.84
CA GLY A 343 18.16 -7.99 -13.51
C GLY A 343 17.91 -6.77 -14.39
N ARG A 344 16.81 -6.75 -15.16
CA ARG A 344 16.41 -5.54 -15.93
C ARG A 344 16.08 -4.36 -15.01
N ALA A 345 15.35 -4.63 -13.94
CA ALA A 345 15.01 -3.63 -12.92
C ALA A 345 16.28 -3.04 -12.27
N PHE A 346 17.23 -3.87 -11.85
CA PHE A 346 18.51 -3.45 -11.31
C PHE A 346 19.23 -2.49 -12.26
N ARG A 347 19.39 -2.86 -13.54
CA ARG A 347 20.08 -2.02 -14.53
C ARG A 347 19.42 -0.65 -14.70
N GLN A 348 18.09 -0.63 -14.77
CA GLN A 348 17.33 0.61 -14.91
C GLN A 348 17.48 1.51 -13.68
N CYS A 349 17.28 0.96 -12.48
CA CYS A 349 17.43 1.71 -11.24
C CYS A 349 18.87 2.18 -11.01
N ASN A 350 19.86 1.35 -11.32
CA ASN A 350 21.28 1.68 -11.18
C ASN A 350 21.67 2.85 -12.09
N SER A 351 21.21 2.85 -13.34
CA SER A 351 21.47 3.96 -14.28
C SER A 351 20.93 5.29 -13.77
N ILE A 352 19.72 5.29 -13.18
CA ILE A 352 19.13 6.49 -12.57
C ILE A 352 19.94 6.92 -11.35
N LEU A 353 20.30 5.98 -10.47
CA LEU A 353 21.04 6.25 -9.25
C LEU A 353 22.44 6.81 -9.53
N GLN A 354 23.16 6.26 -10.51
CA GLN A 354 24.47 6.76 -10.94
C GLN A 354 24.42 8.20 -11.46
N ARG A 355 23.30 8.63 -12.05
CA ARG A 355 23.12 10.01 -12.52
C ARG A 355 22.87 11.00 -11.37
N ILE A 356 22.19 10.55 -10.31
CA ILE A 356 21.79 11.40 -9.17
C ILE A 356 22.89 11.45 -8.10
N ALA A 357 23.68 10.38 -7.95
CA ALA A 357 24.65 10.25 -6.87
C ALA A 357 25.69 11.39 -6.78
N PRO A 358 26.28 11.88 -7.89
CA PRO A 358 27.29 12.95 -7.82
C PRO A 358 26.74 14.26 -7.25
N SER A 359 25.51 14.65 -7.62
CA SER A 359 24.90 15.90 -7.13
C SER A 359 24.51 15.85 -5.66
N LEU A 360 24.37 14.65 -5.10
CA LEU A 360 23.99 14.42 -3.70
C LEU A 360 25.16 13.95 -2.83
N GLY A 361 26.38 13.83 -3.39
CA GLY A 361 27.54 13.32 -2.68
C GLY A 361 27.36 11.87 -2.19
N ILE A 362 26.57 11.07 -2.90
CA ILE A 362 26.32 9.67 -2.53
C ILE A 362 27.45 8.80 -3.06
N ASP A 363 28.14 8.10 -2.15
CA ASP A 363 29.07 7.04 -2.53
C ASP A 363 28.31 5.78 -2.97
N LEU A 364 28.68 5.21 -4.12
CA LEU A 364 28.09 3.98 -4.69
C LEU A 364 29.11 2.83 -4.79
N SER A 365 30.32 2.98 -4.24
CA SER A 365 31.40 1.99 -4.35
C SER A 365 31.07 0.63 -3.73
N ASP A 366 30.12 0.59 -2.79
CA ASP A 366 29.65 -0.60 -2.07
C ASP A 366 28.47 -1.31 -2.75
N LEU A 367 28.09 -0.89 -3.97
CA LEU A 367 27.06 -1.54 -4.78
C LEU A 367 27.68 -2.50 -5.81
N PRO A 368 27.01 -3.63 -6.09
CA PRO A 368 27.47 -4.58 -7.09
C PRO A 368 27.43 -3.97 -8.50
N ASP A 369 28.30 -4.43 -9.40
CA ASP A 369 28.43 -3.86 -10.75
C ASP A 369 27.45 -4.51 -11.73
N CYS A 370 27.11 -3.78 -12.78
CA CYS A 370 26.26 -4.22 -13.88
C CYS A 370 26.88 -5.38 -14.69
N ARG A 371 28.20 -5.60 -14.55
CA ARG A 371 29.00 -6.54 -15.32
C ARG A 371 28.98 -7.98 -14.79
N ASP A 372 28.43 -8.21 -13.59
CA ASP A 372 28.42 -9.53 -12.94
C ASP A 372 27.42 -10.54 -13.59
N TYR A 373 26.90 -10.24 -14.79
CA TYR A 373 25.80 -10.97 -15.44
C TYR A 373 26.11 -11.52 -16.84
N TRP A 374 27.37 -11.46 -17.28
CA TRP A 374 27.82 -12.02 -18.56
C TRP A 374 29.12 -12.78 -18.42
#